data_AF-A0AAN6KW24-F1
#
_entry.id   AF-A0AAN6KW24-F1
#
_cell.length_a   1.000
_cell.length_b   1.000
_cell.length_c   1.000
_cell.angle_alpha   90.00
_cell.angle_beta   90.00
_cell.angle_gamma   90.00
#
_symmetry.space_group_name_H-M   'P 1'
#
loop_
_entity.id
_entity.type
_entity.pdbx_description
1 polymer ?
#
loop_
_entity_poly.entity_id
_entity_poly.type
_entity_poly.pdbx_seq_one_letter_code
_entity_poly.pdbx_strand_id
1 'polypeptide(L)'
;MGSSINLADVGTKLTGGDLTDQRNWVADLLDRKNTSFPGAQPVSFARHHIEELQHHDYFMCEKTDGIRCLMYLTQYVDQTGVHEAQFLVDRKNDYYFIPGGTLHIPPPPEANPTASSDPTTTPPFDLHRFHTGTLLDGELVLQTRPHSAPRLTYLMFDILALDGECIMRKTFNKRLVRLQQGVWRPYRKFTERYPSDASAQPFDIEMKVLEFPYAAEVMFHVKIPALPHGNDGLIFTCVETEYHAGTDEKILKWKPPKENTVDFRVELRSFPHITDEDSGEDYEDWDAMPDIELQINHGDRQGEGYKYYAMLSLLPAEWAALKRLHQPLDGRILECYRKPGSGQWRPKLDPVVYARGEPAVLTPRFRDDKTESNHISTVRSVEQSIRDAVSEGDLIAHAGVIRAGYKARLLVKTEEERVLAERAKAAAAVAVAAAAGEKRKREGAGAAAAGQDGAGGRQVSKRQGLETEKAREVAKVERAEEYDDDGPRYED
;
A
#
# COMPACT_ATOMS: atom_id res chain seq x y z
N MET A 1 -8.71 15.63 6.59
CA MET A 1 -8.09 16.44 5.53
C MET A 1 -7.96 15.52 4.33
N GLY A 2 -8.19 16.00 3.11
CA GLY A 2 -7.84 15.24 1.91
C GLY A 2 -6.56 15.86 1.39
N SER A 3 -5.57 15.04 1.03
CA SER A 3 -4.31 15.54 0.48
C SER A 3 -4.60 16.50 -0.69
N SER A 4 -4.11 17.74 -0.62
CA SER A 4 -4.24 18.77 -1.67
C SER A 4 -3.41 18.47 -2.93
N ILE A 5 -2.95 17.22 -3.07
CA ILE A 5 -2.08 16.77 -4.14
C ILE A 5 -2.93 16.66 -5.40
N ASN A 6 -2.41 17.11 -6.54
CA ASN A 6 -3.03 16.90 -7.83
C ASN A 6 -2.03 16.19 -8.74
N LEU A 7 -2.39 15.02 -9.26
CA LEU A 7 -1.51 14.27 -10.16
C LEU A 7 -1.21 15.04 -11.46
N ALA A 8 -2.06 15.99 -11.85
CA ALA A 8 -1.82 16.87 -12.98
C ALA A 8 -0.62 17.82 -12.75
N ASP A 9 -0.20 18.04 -11.51
CA ASP A 9 0.96 18.90 -11.19
C ASP A 9 2.28 18.18 -11.46
N VAL A 10 2.28 16.84 -11.54
CA VAL A 10 3.47 16.00 -11.77
C VAL A 10 3.45 15.29 -13.13
N GLY A 11 2.30 15.17 -13.77
CA GLY A 11 2.19 14.47 -15.05
C GLY A 11 0.99 14.90 -15.90
N THR A 12 1.08 14.61 -17.19
CA THR A 12 0.03 14.92 -18.17
C THR A 12 -0.98 13.77 -18.23
N LYS A 13 -2.24 14.06 -17.91
CA LYS A 13 -3.33 13.07 -17.99
C LYS A 13 -3.56 12.63 -19.44
N LEU A 14 -3.51 11.32 -19.68
CA LEU A 14 -3.83 10.72 -20.97
C LEU A 14 -5.34 10.70 -21.23
N THR A 15 -5.71 10.74 -22.51
CA THR A 15 -7.10 10.66 -22.97
C THR A 15 -7.19 9.83 -24.26
N GLY A 16 -8.40 9.42 -24.65
CA GLY A 16 -8.65 8.80 -25.96
C GLY A 16 -7.92 7.47 -26.20
N GLY A 17 -7.30 7.32 -27.37
CA GLY A 17 -6.61 6.11 -27.82
C GLY A 17 -5.44 5.74 -26.91
N ASP A 18 -4.58 6.70 -26.59
CA ASP A 18 -3.38 6.47 -25.75
C ASP A 18 -3.75 5.87 -24.39
N LEU A 19 -4.80 6.40 -23.74
CA LEU A 19 -5.30 5.85 -22.48
C LEU A 19 -5.80 4.41 -22.62
N THR A 20 -6.44 4.10 -23.75
CA THR A 20 -6.94 2.75 -24.03
C THR A 20 -5.80 1.76 -24.24
N ASP A 21 -4.76 2.17 -24.97
CA ASP A 21 -3.58 1.35 -25.23
C ASP A 21 -2.80 1.06 -23.95
N GLN A 22 -2.57 2.07 -23.09
CA GLN A 22 -1.91 1.84 -21.81
C GLN A 22 -2.68 0.87 -20.90
N ARG A 23 -4.02 0.96 -20.89
CA ARG A 23 -4.87 0.04 -20.13
C ARG A 23 -4.80 -1.38 -20.66
N ASN A 24 -4.72 -1.56 -21.98
CA ASN A 24 -4.55 -2.88 -22.60
C ASN A 24 -3.16 -3.46 -22.28
N TRP A 25 -2.09 -2.68 -22.40
CA TRP A 25 -0.74 -3.13 -22.09
C TRP A 25 -0.59 -3.55 -20.63
N VAL A 26 -1.17 -2.80 -19.69
CA VAL A 26 -1.18 -3.19 -18.27
C VAL A 26 -2.03 -4.45 -18.05
N ALA A 27 -3.14 -4.62 -18.76
CA ALA A 27 -3.93 -5.85 -18.66
C ALA A 27 -3.15 -7.08 -19.17
N ASP A 28 -2.47 -6.95 -20.32
CA ASP A 28 -1.62 -7.99 -20.90
C ASP A 28 -0.43 -8.32 -19.99
N LEU A 29 0.27 -7.31 -19.46
CA LEU A 29 1.37 -7.48 -18.51
C LEU A 29 0.98 -8.29 -17.27
N LEU A 30 -0.27 -8.15 -16.82
CA LEU A 30 -0.78 -8.82 -15.63
C LEU A 30 -1.52 -10.13 -15.94
N ASP A 31 -1.49 -10.62 -17.17
CA ASP A 31 -2.26 -11.78 -17.64
C ASP A 31 -3.78 -11.66 -17.37
N ARG A 32 -4.34 -10.46 -17.52
CA ARG A 32 -5.74 -10.15 -17.25
C ARG A 32 -6.52 -9.83 -18.52
N LYS A 33 -7.78 -10.29 -18.56
CA LYS A 33 -8.71 -9.97 -19.65
C LYS A 33 -9.42 -8.63 -19.49
N ASN A 34 -9.54 -8.14 -18.25
CA ASN A 34 -10.20 -6.87 -17.97
C ASN A 34 -9.17 -5.75 -17.82
N THR A 35 -9.57 -4.56 -18.27
CA THR A 35 -8.73 -3.35 -18.25
C THR A 35 -9.07 -2.45 -17.05
N SER A 36 -9.81 -2.96 -16.06
CA SER A 36 -10.15 -2.21 -14.85
C SER A 36 -8.92 -2.02 -13.95
N PHE A 37 -8.97 -0.98 -13.12
CA PHE A 37 -7.89 -0.64 -12.19
C PHE A 37 -7.33 -1.89 -11.47
N PRO A 38 -6.01 -2.17 -11.58
CA PRO A 38 -5.42 -3.40 -11.02
C PRO A 38 -5.27 -3.42 -9.50
N GLY A 39 -5.33 -2.27 -8.83
CA GLY A 39 -4.94 -2.19 -7.42
C GLY A 39 -5.95 -2.84 -6.46
N ALA A 40 -5.43 -3.63 -5.52
CA ALA A 40 -6.18 -4.31 -4.46
C ALA A 40 -6.82 -3.32 -3.48
N GLN A 41 -8.07 -3.47 -3.09
CA GLN A 41 -8.82 -2.54 -2.23
C GLN A 41 -9.01 -3.14 -0.85
N PRO A 42 -8.54 -2.47 0.23
CA PRO A 42 -8.61 -3.04 1.56
C PRO A 42 -10.03 -3.00 2.14
N VAL A 43 -10.35 -3.97 2.99
CA VAL A 43 -11.59 -4.03 3.78
C VAL A 43 -11.44 -3.39 5.15
N SER A 44 -12.54 -2.97 5.77
CA SER A 44 -12.48 -2.32 7.09
C SER A 44 -12.08 -3.31 8.18
N PHE A 45 -11.09 -2.93 8.99
CA PHE A 45 -10.69 -3.72 10.15
C PHE A 45 -11.83 -3.79 11.18
N ALA A 46 -12.11 -4.99 11.63
CA ALA A 46 -13.19 -5.36 12.55
C ALA A 46 -12.68 -6.29 13.64
N ARG A 47 -13.41 -6.41 14.75
CA ARG A 47 -13.01 -7.18 15.93
C ARG A 47 -12.56 -8.62 15.66
N HIS A 48 -13.20 -9.34 14.73
CA HIS A 48 -12.81 -10.71 14.38
C HIS A 48 -11.42 -10.80 13.73
N HIS A 49 -10.94 -9.73 13.10
CA HIS A 49 -9.60 -9.70 12.53
C HIS A 49 -8.50 -9.72 13.61
N ILE A 50 -8.81 -9.39 14.87
CA ILE A 50 -7.85 -9.59 15.97
C ILE A 50 -7.53 -11.08 16.13
N GLU A 51 -8.51 -11.95 15.94
CA GLU A 51 -8.30 -13.40 15.92
C GLU A 51 -7.53 -13.82 14.68
N GLU A 52 -7.79 -13.21 13.53
CA GLU A 52 -7.02 -13.45 12.31
C GLU A 52 -5.54 -13.12 12.46
N LEU A 53 -5.20 -11.96 13.05
CA LEU A 53 -3.81 -11.58 13.35
C LEU A 53 -3.12 -12.55 14.32
N GLN A 54 -3.89 -13.28 15.15
CA GLN A 54 -3.34 -14.31 16.04
C GLN A 54 -3.02 -15.61 15.31
N HIS A 55 -3.65 -15.87 14.15
CA HIS A 55 -3.54 -17.14 13.42
C HIS A 55 -2.80 -17.03 12.09
N HIS A 56 -2.64 -15.83 11.53
CA HIS A 56 -1.97 -15.59 10.27
C HIS A 56 -0.89 -14.52 10.41
N ASP A 57 0.13 -14.61 9.56
CA ASP A 57 1.21 -13.63 9.52
C ASP A 57 0.77 -12.41 8.71
N TYR A 58 0.92 -11.25 9.32
CA TYR A 58 0.60 -9.95 8.75
C TYR A 58 1.76 -8.99 8.96
N PHE A 59 1.93 -8.07 8.02
CA PHE A 59 2.64 -6.82 8.26
C PHE A 59 1.65 -5.70 8.53
N MET A 60 2.10 -4.66 9.20
CA MET A 60 1.37 -3.46 9.60
C MET A 60 2.20 -2.23 9.21
N CYS A 61 1.57 -1.22 8.63
CA CYS A 61 2.18 0.09 8.42
C CYS A 61 1.15 1.20 8.69
N GLU A 62 1.64 2.43 8.81
CA GLU A 62 0.82 3.62 8.87
C GLU A 62 -0.08 3.73 7.63
N LYS A 63 -1.35 4.08 7.80
CA LYS A 63 -2.20 4.46 6.67
C LYS A 63 -1.96 5.93 6.36
N THR A 64 -1.39 6.17 5.20
CA THR A 64 -1.00 7.50 4.73
C THR A 64 -2.24 8.30 4.28
N ASP A 65 -2.16 9.62 4.46
CA ASP A 65 -3.12 10.60 3.93
C ASP A 65 -2.55 11.23 2.65
N GLY A 66 -2.57 10.47 1.56
CA GLY A 66 -2.10 10.86 0.23
C GLY A 66 -3.00 10.35 -0.89
N ILE A 67 -2.48 10.40 -2.12
CA ILE A 67 -3.14 9.87 -3.31
C ILE A 67 -2.53 8.52 -3.64
N ARG A 68 -3.34 7.46 -3.50
CA ARG A 68 -2.93 6.14 -3.98
C ARG A 68 -2.86 6.12 -5.50
N CYS A 69 -1.72 5.72 -6.02
CA CYS A 69 -1.50 5.50 -7.44
C CYS A 69 -0.51 4.36 -7.68
N LEU A 70 -0.76 3.57 -8.71
CA LEU A 70 0.25 2.63 -9.21
C LEU A 70 1.30 3.41 -10.01
N MET A 71 2.55 2.96 -10.00
CA MET A 71 3.59 3.50 -10.88
C MET A 71 3.95 2.46 -11.93
N TYR A 72 3.69 2.76 -13.20
CA TYR A 72 3.99 1.90 -14.34
C TYR A 72 5.25 2.40 -15.04
N LEU A 73 6.30 1.58 -15.03
CA LEU A 73 7.59 1.84 -15.66
C LEU A 73 7.68 1.04 -16.96
N THR A 74 7.87 1.75 -18.07
CA THR A 74 7.85 1.18 -19.41
C THR A 74 8.66 2.03 -20.38
N GLN A 75 8.43 1.84 -21.67
CA GLN A 75 9.08 2.58 -22.73
C GLN A 75 8.08 3.07 -23.78
N TYR A 76 8.44 4.10 -24.52
CA TYR A 76 7.82 4.44 -25.79
C TYR A 76 8.86 4.45 -26.91
N VAL A 77 8.40 4.30 -28.15
CA VAL A 77 9.26 4.33 -29.33
C VAL A 77 8.83 5.46 -30.23
N ASP A 78 9.78 6.31 -30.62
CA ASP A 78 9.57 7.36 -31.61
C ASP A 78 10.65 7.31 -32.71
N GLN A 79 10.72 8.34 -33.55
CA GLN A 79 11.67 8.40 -34.67
C GLN A 79 13.14 8.44 -34.23
N THR A 80 13.40 8.81 -32.97
CA THR A 80 14.75 8.99 -32.40
C THR A 80 15.21 7.77 -31.60
N GLY A 81 14.31 6.85 -31.24
CA GLY A 81 14.67 5.59 -30.60
C GLY A 81 13.64 5.12 -29.57
N VAL A 82 14.13 4.30 -28.64
CA VAL A 82 13.40 3.81 -27.48
C VAL A 82 13.69 4.73 -26.30
N HIS A 83 12.66 5.20 -25.62
CA HIS A 83 12.76 6.15 -24.51
C HIS A 83 12.06 5.61 -23.28
N GLU A 84 12.59 5.96 -22.11
CA GLU A 84 12.00 5.65 -20.82
C GLU A 84 10.66 6.39 -20.65
N ALA A 85 9.67 5.69 -20.09
CA ALA A 85 8.33 6.20 -19.85
C ALA A 85 7.85 5.80 -18.46
N GLN A 86 7.33 6.74 -17.69
CA GLN A 86 6.67 6.45 -16.42
C GLN A 86 5.26 7.02 -16.39
N PHE A 87 4.34 6.24 -15.81
CA PHE A 87 2.96 6.65 -15.61
C PHE A 87 2.56 6.49 -14.15
N LEU A 88 1.85 7.46 -13.61
CA LEU A 88 1.06 7.27 -12.40
C LEU A 88 -0.36 6.88 -12.80
N VAL A 89 -0.91 5.84 -12.17
CA VAL A 89 -2.25 5.32 -12.45
C VAL A 89 -3.12 5.48 -11.21
N ASP A 90 -4.13 6.33 -11.28
CA ASP A 90 -5.02 6.57 -10.14
C ASP A 90 -6.12 5.51 -10.00
N ARG A 91 -6.88 5.58 -8.90
CA ARG A 91 -7.98 4.65 -8.61
C ARG A 91 -9.13 4.70 -9.63
N LYS A 92 -9.28 5.80 -10.39
CA LYS A 92 -10.25 5.91 -11.49
C LYS A 92 -9.73 5.25 -12.77
N ASN A 93 -8.54 4.66 -12.72
CA ASN A 93 -7.83 4.07 -13.83
C ASN A 93 -7.40 5.11 -14.88
N ASP A 94 -7.19 6.35 -14.45
CA ASP A 94 -6.63 7.41 -15.28
C ASP A 94 -5.10 7.38 -15.20
N TYR A 95 -4.44 7.56 -16.34
CA TYR A 95 -3.00 7.49 -16.49
C TYR A 95 -2.42 8.89 -16.65
N TYR A 96 -1.38 9.20 -15.90
CA TYR A 96 -0.67 10.48 -15.91
C TYR A 96 0.77 10.22 -16.34
N PHE A 97 1.13 10.66 -17.55
CA PHE A 97 2.46 10.52 -18.09
C PHE A 97 3.42 11.52 -17.42
N ILE A 98 4.47 11.00 -16.80
CA ILE A 98 5.55 11.82 -16.26
C ILE A 98 6.47 12.23 -17.41
N PRO A 99 6.79 13.53 -17.60
CA PRO A 99 7.61 13.97 -18.72
C PRO A 99 8.95 13.23 -18.79
N GLY A 100 9.30 12.71 -19.97
CA GLY A 100 10.53 11.95 -20.19
C GLY A 100 11.78 12.71 -19.73
N GLY A 101 12.71 12.00 -19.11
CA GLY A 101 13.96 12.56 -18.59
C GLY A 101 13.84 13.31 -17.26
N THR A 102 12.64 13.42 -16.66
CA THR A 102 12.47 14.03 -15.34
C THR A 102 12.52 13.01 -14.20
N LEU A 103 12.16 11.76 -14.46
CA LEU A 103 12.21 10.66 -13.51
C LEU A 103 13.04 9.52 -14.10
N HIS A 104 13.93 8.95 -13.30
CA HIS A 104 14.73 7.79 -13.70
C HIS A 104 14.78 6.79 -12.55
N ILE A 105 14.43 5.53 -12.83
CA ILE A 105 14.48 4.44 -11.84
C ILE A 105 15.32 3.32 -12.45
N PRO A 106 16.61 3.21 -12.09
CA PRO A 106 17.49 2.26 -12.74
C PRO A 106 17.22 0.83 -12.28
N PRO A 107 17.28 -0.15 -13.18
CA PRO A 107 17.27 -1.56 -12.81
C PRO A 107 18.54 -1.94 -12.04
N PRO A 108 18.61 -3.15 -11.46
CA PRO A 108 19.81 -3.61 -10.79
C PRO A 108 21.04 -3.52 -11.70
N PRO A 109 22.19 -3.09 -11.15
CA PRO A 109 23.43 -3.05 -11.91
C PRO A 109 23.80 -4.45 -12.40
N GLU A 110 24.38 -4.54 -13.59
CA GLU A 110 24.80 -5.83 -14.15
C GLU A 110 25.80 -6.54 -13.23
N ALA A 111 25.63 -7.86 -13.07
CA ALA A 111 26.46 -8.68 -12.17
C ALA A 111 27.94 -8.75 -12.59
N ASN A 112 28.29 -8.25 -13.77
CA ASN A 112 29.65 -8.07 -14.23
C ASN A 112 29.70 -6.85 -15.16
N PRO A 113 30.10 -5.65 -14.71
CA PRO A 113 30.68 -4.71 -15.65
C PRO A 113 31.84 -5.47 -16.28
N THR A 114 31.77 -5.69 -17.60
CA THR A 114 32.83 -6.37 -18.36
C THR A 114 34.20 -5.92 -17.85
N ALA A 115 35.10 -6.88 -17.67
CA ALA A 115 36.45 -6.70 -17.15
C ALA A 115 37.26 -5.70 -18.00
N SER A 116 36.95 -4.42 -17.83
CA SER A 116 37.57 -3.26 -18.43
C SER A 116 38.13 -2.42 -17.29
N SER A 117 39.40 -2.11 -17.48
CA SER A 117 40.35 -1.52 -16.54
C SER A 117 39.80 -0.27 -15.83
N ASP A 118 39.87 -0.31 -14.51
CA ASP A 118 39.61 0.79 -13.56
C ASP A 118 38.19 0.83 -12.95
N PRO A 119 38.00 0.26 -11.74
CA PRO A 119 36.74 0.34 -10.99
C PRO A 119 36.39 1.78 -10.53
N THR A 120 37.25 2.77 -10.77
CA THR A 120 36.96 4.19 -10.50
C THR A 120 36.32 4.92 -11.68
N THR A 121 36.35 4.37 -12.90
CA THR A 121 35.88 5.05 -14.13
C THR A 121 34.59 4.48 -14.73
N THR A 122 34.22 3.24 -14.44
CA THR A 122 32.95 2.67 -14.95
C THR A 122 31.83 2.94 -13.94
N PRO A 123 30.81 3.75 -14.29
CA PRO A 123 29.70 3.98 -13.37
C PRO A 123 29.00 2.64 -13.08
N PRO A 124 28.63 2.36 -11.81
CA PRO A 124 27.95 1.12 -11.46
C PRO A 124 26.56 1.03 -12.11
N PHE A 125 26.02 2.14 -12.61
CA PHE A 125 24.75 2.22 -13.32
C PHE A 125 24.98 2.58 -14.78
N ASP A 126 24.32 1.86 -15.67
CA ASP A 126 24.11 2.31 -17.03
C ASP A 126 22.87 3.23 -17.05
N LEU A 127 23.09 4.54 -17.22
CA LEU A 127 22.03 5.55 -17.22
C LEU A 127 21.07 5.43 -18.42
N HIS A 128 21.39 4.60 -19.41
CA HIS A 128 20.51 4.31 -20.53
C HIS A 128 19.61 3.10 -20.28
N ARG A 129 19.82 2.36 -19.18
CA ARG A 129 18.99 1.22 -18.81
C ARG A 129 17.87 1.66 -17.86
N PHE A 130 16.67 1.19 -18.16
CA PHE A 130 15.46 1.46 -17.40
C PHE A 130 14.58 0.21 -17.35
N HIS A 131 13.65 0.19 -16.41
CA HIS A 131 12.66 -0.88 -16.28
C HIS A 131 11.69 -0.89 -17.47
N THR A 132 11.30 -2.08 -17.93
CA THR A 132 10.29 -2.24 -18.98
C THR A 132 9.24 -3.27 -18.56
N GLY A 133 8.01 -2.81 -18.29
CA GLY A 133 6.96 -3.70 -17.79
C GLY A 133 7.02 -3.94 -16.28
N THR A 134 7.30 -2.88 -15.51
CA THR A 134 7.28 -2.93 -14.03
C THR A 134 6.09 -2.12 -13.52
N LEU A 135 5.31 -2.69 -12.60
CA LEU A 135 4.12 -2.06 -12.05
C LEU A 135 4.15 -2.10 -10.52
N LEU A 136 4.33 -0.94 -9.90
CA LEU A 136 4.42 -0.77 -8.44
C LEU A 136 3.07 -0.32 -7.87
N ASP A 137 2.76 -0.72 -6.64
CA ASP A 137 1.66 -0.15 -5.85
C ASP A 137 2.24 0.74 -4.74
N GLY A 138 1.65 1.92 -4.61
CA GLY A 138 2.20 2.96 -3.75
C GLY A 138 1.23 4.11 -3.54
N GLU A 139 1.72 5.11 -2.81
CA GLU A 139 0.96 6.29 -2.46
C GLU A 139 1.83 7.54 -2.57
N LEU A 140 1.34 8.56 -3.26
CA LEU A 140 1.99 9.86 -3.37
C LEU A 140 1.55 10.73 -2.18
N VAL A 141 2.50 11.13 -1.35
CA VAL A 141 2.29 11.96 -0.17
C VAL A 141 3.09 13.25 -0.26
N LEU A 142 2.68 14.28 0.48
CA LEU A 142 3.48 15.48 0.70
C LEU A 142 4.20 15.36 2.03
N GLN A 143 5.52 15.17 2.01
CA GLN A 143 6.35 15.10 3.21
C GLN A 143 6.87 16.49 3.59
N THR A 144 6.77 16.84 4.87
CA THR A 144 7.34 18.04 5.48
C THR A 144 8.32 17.61 6.57
N ARG A 145 9.61 17.58 6.23
CA ARG A 145 10.66 17.25 7.21
C ARG A 145 11.07 18.52 7.98
N PRO A 146 11.61 18.39 9.21
CA PRO A 146 12.11 19.53 9.96
C PRO A 146 13.11 20.34 9.12
N HIS A 147 12.90 21.65 9.04
CA HIS A 147 13.77 22.59 8.31
C HIS A 147 13.87 22.38 6.79
N SER A 148 12.97 21.59 6.17
CA SER A 148 12.89 21.46 4.71
C SER A 148 11.58 22.05 4.17
N ALA A 149 11.60 22.43 2.89
CA ALA A 149 10.35 22.68 2.18
C ALA A 149 9.54 21.38 2.05
N PRO A 150 8.20 21.44 2.00
CA PRO A 150 7.37 20.30 1.65
C PRO A 150 7.78 19.72 0.29
N ARG A 151 7.91 18.41 0.19
CA ARG A 151 8.31 17.70 -1.03
C ARG A 151 7.42 16.49 -1.26
N LEU A 152 7.03 16.27 -2.52
CA LEU A 152 6.26 15.09 -2.90
C LEU A 152 7.15 13.84 -2.77
N THR A 153 6.58 12.77 -2.25
CA THR A 153 7.25 11.48 -2.09
C THR A 153 6.31 10.35 -2.46
N TYR A 154 6.73 9.48 -3.36
CA TYR A 154 6.05 8.24 -3.71
C TYR A 154 6.50 7.12 -2.78
N LEU A 155 5.60 6.66 -1.91
CA LEU A 155 5.83 5.57 -0.97
C LEU A 155 5.37 4.25 -1.59
N MET A 156 6.32 3.44 -2.06
CA MET A 156 6.03 2.10 -2.58
C MET A 156 5.81 1.10 -1.44
N PHE A 157 4.81 0.24 -1.56
CA PHE A 157 4.50 -0.78 -0.55
C PHE A 157 4.20 -2.17 -1.13
N ASP A 158 3.97 -2.31 -2.45
CA ASP A 158 3.84 -3.61 -3.12
C ASP A 158 4.26 -3.52 -4.61
N ILE A 159 4.33 -4.65 -5.30
CA ILE A 159 4.69 -4.76 -6.71
C ILE A 159 3.87 -5.85 -7.39
N LEU A 160 3.31 -5.55 -8.56
CA LEU A 160 2.45 -6.46 -9.32
C LEU A 160 3.22 -7.15 -10.45
N ALA A 161 4.14 -6.43 -11.08
CA ALA A 161 5.00 -6.93 -12.15
C ALA A 161 6.39 -6.32 -12.07
N LEU A 162 7.41 -7.09 -12.48
CA LEU A 162 8.81 -6.64 -12.54
C LEU A 162 9.42 -7.08 -13.88
N ASP A 163 9.82 -6.11 -14.69
CA ASP A 163 10.51 -6.29 -15.98
C ASP A 163 9.84 -7.32 -16.90
N GLY A 164 8.51 -7.20 -17.06
CA GLY A 164 7.69 -8.06 -17.91
C GLY A 164 7.18 -9.34 -17.25
N GLU A 165 7.65 -9.68 -16.03
CA GLU A 165 7.14 -10.81 -15.26
C GLU A 165 5.96 -10.38 -14.37
N CYS A 166 4.78 -10.96 -14.60
CA CYS A 166 3.66 -10.86 -13.64
C CYS A 166 4.00 -11.65 -12.37
N ILE A 167 4.03 -10.97 -11.22
CA ILE A 167 4.37 -11.58 -9.92
C ILE A 167 3.22 -11.54 -8.91
N MET A 168 2.00 -11.20 -9.35
CA MET A 168 0.79 -11.18 -8.51
C MET A 168 0.53 -12.52 -7.80
N ARG A 169 0.88 -13.65 -8.42
CA ARG A 169 0.73 -15.00 -7.83
C ARG A 169 1.78 -15.35 -6.78
N LYS A 170 2.80 -14.50 -6.58
CA LYS A 170 3.73 -14.70 -5.47
C LYS A 170 3.11 -14.15 -4.19
N THR A 171 3.46 -14.73 -3.05
CA THR A 171 3.07 -14.25 -1.72
C THR A 171 3.62 -12.86 -1.44
N PHE A 172 3.00 -12.10 -0.52
CA PHE A 172 3.40 -10.73 -0.23
C PHE A 172 4.87 -10.59 0.16
N ASN A 173 5.41 -11.48 1.00
CA ASN A 173 6.85 -11.47 1.32
C ASN A 173 7.75 -11.62 0.08
N LYS A 174 7.40 -12.52 -0.84
CA LYS A 174 8.16 -12.73 -2.07
C LYS A 174 8.08 -11.50 -2.99
N ARG A 175 6.90 -10.87 -3.11
CA ARG A 175 6.75 -9.62 -3.86
C ARG A 175 7.58 -8.50 -3.24
N LEU A 176 7.59 -8.39 -1.90
CA LEU A 176 8.40 -7.41 -1.18
C LEU A 176 9.90 -7.59 -1.42
N VAL A 177 10.40 -8.83 -1.42
CA VAL A 177 11.80 -9.12 -1.76
C VAL A 177 12.11 -8.70 -3.21
N ARG A 178 11.21 -8.98 -4.16
CA ARG A 178 11.36 -8.54 -5.56
C ARG A 178 11.37 -7.03 -5.70
N LEU A 179 10.49 -6.31 -4.98
CA LEU A 179 10.47 -4.85 -4.91
C LEU A 179 11.79 -4.31 -4.34
N GLN A 180 12.26 -4.89 -3.24
CA GLN A 180 13.49 -4.48 -2.58
C GLN A 180 14.73 -4.65 -3.46
N GLN A 181 14.91 -5.84 -4.03
CA GLN A 181 16.09 -6.19 -4.81
C GLN A 181 16.04 -5.59 -6.23
N GLY A 182 14.87 -5.61 -6.85
CA GLY A 182 14.68 -5.19 -8.24
C GLY A 182 14.59 -3.68 -8.42
N VAL A 183 14.07 -2.94 -7.43
CA VAL A 183 13.75 -1.51 -7.61
C VAL A 183 14.33 -0.64 -6.49
N TRP A 184 13.97 -0.91 -5.23
CA TRP A 184 14.31 0.00 -4.12
C TRP A 184 15.82 0.10 -3.86
N ARG A 185 16.53 -1.02 -3.71
CA ARG A 185 17.97 -1.02 -3.45
C ARG A 185 18.79 -0.41 -4.61
N PRO A 186 18.53 -0.74 -5.89
CA PRO A 186 19.14 -0.04 -7.02
C PRO A 186 18.89 1.46 -7.00
N TYR A 187 17.64 1.89 -6.82
CA TYR A 187 17.27 3.29 -6.77
C TYR A 187 17.95 4.04 -5.60
N ARG A 188 18.01 3.45 -4.40
CA ARG A 188 18.69 4.06 -3.25
C ARG A 188 20.18 4.28 -3.50
N LYS A 189 20.85 3.30 -4.10
CA LYS A 189 22.26 3.41 -4.49
C LYS A 189 22.47 4.46 -5.59
N PHE A 190 21.50 4.60 -6.50
CA PHE A 190 21.52 5.65 -7.52
C PHE A 190 21.42 7.04 -6.88
N THR A 191 20.48 7.27 -5.97
CA THR A 191 20.31 8.59 -5.32
C THR A 191 21.47 8.95 -4.39
N GLU A 192 22.09 7.98 -3.72
CA GLU A 192 23.33 8.17 -2.94
C GLU A 192 24.50 8.63 -3.83
N ARG A 193 24.56 8.13 -5.08
CA ARG A 193 25.64 8.44 -6.03
C ARG A 193 25.39 9.72 -6.83
N TYR A 194 24.15 9.99 -7.18
CA TYR A 194 23.71 11.09 -8.03
C TYR A 194 22.72 12.00 -7.29
N PRO A 195 23.15 12.67 -6.20
CA PRO A 195 22.26 13.46 -5.35
C PRO A 195 21.64 14.67 -6.08
N SER A 196 22.36 15.26 -7.04
CA SER A 196 21.84 16.36 -7.86
C SER A 196 20.69 15.87 -8.75
N ASP A 197 20.87 14.75 -9.45
CA ASP A 197 19.83 14.15 -10.28
C ASP A 197 18.62 13.72 -9.43
N ALA A 198 18.85 13.09 -8.27
CA ALA A 198 17.80 12.73 -7.33
C ALA A 198 16.98 13.96 -6.87
N SER A 199 17.64 15.08 -6.58
CA SER A 199 16.96 16.33 -6.18
C SER A 199 16.14 16.96 -7.30
N ALA A 200 16.55 16.75 -8.56
CA ALA A 200 15.88 17.28 -9.75
C ALA A 200 14.64 16.47 -10.15
N GLN A 201 14.49 15.23 -9.66
CA GLN A 201 13.29 14.43 -9.91
C GLN A 201 12.02 15.09 -9.36
N PRO A 202 10.85 14.86 -10.00
CA PRO A 202 9.59 15.51 -9.64
C PRO A 202 9.09 15.18 -8.23
N PHE A 203 9.50 14.02 -7.70
CA PHE A 203 9.22 13.56 -6.35
C PHE A 203 10.32 12.62 -5.88
N ASP A 204 10.45 12.50 -4.56
CA ASP A 204 11.27 11.44 -3.96
C ASP A 204 10.55 10.11 -4.06
N ILE A 205 11.30 9.02 -3.98
CA ILE A 205 10.76 7.68 -3.95
C ILE A 205 11.33 7.00 -2.71
N GLU A 206 10.45 6.43 -1.89
CA GLU A 206 10.83 5.70 -0.68
C GLU A 206 10.03 4.40 -0.58
N MET A 207 10.58 3.44 0.14
CA MET A 207 9.87 2.22 0.48
C MET A 207 9.21 2.36 1.85
N LYS A 208 7.94 1.97 1.94
CA LYS A 208 7.20 1.99 3.20
C LYS A 208 7.83 1.03 4.21
N VAL A 209 7.97 1.48 5.44
CA VAL A 209 8.48 0.65 6.54
C VAL A 209 7.34 -0.23 7.04
N LEU A 210 7.58 -1.53 7.10
CA LEU A 210 6.61 -2.51 7.57
C LEU A 210 6.99 -2.98 8.97
N GLU A 211 6.00 -3.06 9.83
CA GLU A 211 6.10 -3.56 11.20
C GLU A 211 5.28 -4.83 11.39
N PHE A 212 5.57 -5.57 12.45
CA PHE A 212 4.66 -6.63 12.86
C PHE A 212 3.45 -6.04 13.60
N PRO A 213 2.25 -6.63 13.48
CA PRO A 213 1.04 -6.15 14.17
C PRO A 213 1.20 -6.10 15.70
N TYR A 214 2.03 -6.97 16.28
CA TYR A 214 2.32 -6.94 17.72
C TYR A 214 3.23 -5.76 18.15
N ALA A 215 3.68 -4.91 17.22
CA ALA A 215 4.38 -3.66 17.48
C ALA A 215 3.43 -2.44 17.49
N ALA A 216 2.11 -2.66 17.61
CA ALA A 216 1.09 -1.60 17.61
C ALA A 216 1.40 -0.44 18.58
N GLU A 217 1.90 -0.73 19.78
CA GLU A 217 2.25 0.30 20.77
C GLU A 217 3.37 1.23 20.27
N VAL A 218 4.43 0.66 19.71
CA VAL A 218 5.54 1.44 19.12
C VAL A 218 5.04 2.23 17.90
N MET A 219 4.18 1.62 17.09
CA MET A 219 3.59 2.30 15.94
C MET A 219 2.81 3.55 16.36
N PHE A 220 1.91 3.44 17.34
CA PHE A 220 1.08 4.57 17.80
C PHE A 220 1.83 5.63 18.59
N HIS A 221 2.75 5.24 19.48
CA HIS A 221 3.38 6.17 20.41
C HIS A 221 4.73 6.72 19.94
N VAL A 222 5.37 6.08 18.95
CA VAL A 222 6.71 6.46 18.49
C VAL A 222 6.72 6.77 16.99
N LYS A 223 6.26 5.83 16.15
CA LYS A 223 6.42 5.98 14.69
C LYS A 223 5.45 7.00 14.10
N ILE A 224 4.15 6.85 14.33
CA ILE A 224 3.12 7.76 13.79
C ILE A 224 3.39 9.23 14.18
N PRO A 225 3.70 9.56 15.45
CA PRO A 225 3.99 10.94 15.83
C PRO A 225 5.24 11.55 15.17
N ALA A 226 6.16 10.71 14.68
CA ALA A 226 7.41 11.14 14.04
C ALA A 226 7.31 11.22 12.50
N LEU A 227 6.16 10.86 11.90
CA LEU A 227 6.00 10.87 10.44
C LEU A 227 6.07 12.29 9.88
N PRO A 228 6.74 12.50 8.72
CA PRO A 228 6.77 13.79 8.04
C PRO A 228 5.49 14.07 7.22
N HIS A 229 4.46 13.24 7.33
CA HIS A 229 3.24 13.31 6.51
C HIS A 229 2.01 12.93 7.34
N GLY A 230 0.82 13.21 6.81
CA GLY A 230 -0.46 12.88 7.47
C GLY A 230 -0.71 11.38 7.55
N ASN A 231 -1.33 10.96 8.66
CA ASN A 231 -1.74 9.59 8.93
C ASN A 231 -3.24 9.56 9.31
N ASP A 232 -4.00 8.61 8.74
CA ASP A 232 -5.43 8.44 9.03
C ASP A 232 -5.80 7.03 9.52
N GLY A 233 -4.80 6.24 9.94
CA GLY A 233 -5.02 4.89 10.46
C GLY A 233 -3.84 3.94 10.26
N LEU A 234 -4.13 2.65 10.06
CA LEU A 234 -3.15 1.59 9.81
C LEU A 234 -3.61 0.72 8.64
N ILE A 235 -2.66 0.14 7.91
CA ILE A 235 -2.90 -0.92 6.93
C ILE A 235 -2.23 -2.20 7.42
N PHE A 236 -2.97 -3.30 7.36
CA PHE A 236 -2.46 -4.65 7.60
C PHE A 236 -2.52 -5.44 6.31
N THR A 237 -1.40 -6.06 5.94
CA THR A 237 -1.29 -6.87 4.71
C THR A 237 -0.85 -8.27 5.06
N CYS A 238 -1.62 -9.28 4.67
CA CYS A 238 -1.28 -10.68 4.93
C CYS A 238 0.00 -11.08 4.18
N VAL A 239 0.89 -11.77 4.88
CA VAL A 239 2.21 -12.15 4.36
C VAL A 239 2.11 -13.26 3.31
N GLU A 240 1.17 -14.17 3.51
CA GLU A 240 1.10 -15.47 2.83
C GLU A 240 0.19 -15.45 1.59
N THR A 241 -0.44 -14.32 1.26
CA THR A 241 -1.46 -14.24 0.22
C THR A 241 -0.92 -13.68 -1.10
N GLU A 242 -1.51 -14.14 -2.20
CA GLU A 242 -1.33 -13.57 -3.53
C GLU A 242 -1.91 -12.15 -3.60
N TYR A 243 -1.55 -11.40 -4.63
CA TYR A 243 -2.14 -10.09 -4.91
C TYR A 243 -3.42 -10.26 -5.72
N HIS A 244 -4.54 -9.75 -5.22
CA HIS A 244 -5.82 -9.78 -5.94
C HIS A 244 -6.29 -8.39 -6.35
N ALA A 245 -6.55 -8.19 -7.64
CA ALA A 245 -7.14 -6.96 -8.14
C ALA A 245 -8.60 -6.83 -7.68
N GLY A 246 -9.00 -5.65 -7.20
CA GLY A 246 -10.33 -5.43 -6.60
C GLY A 246 -10.32 -5.61 -5.10
N THR A 247 -11.47 -5.88 -4.47
CA THR A 247 -11.56 -6.02 -3.01
C THR A 247 -10.76 -7.24 -2.53
N ASP A 248 -9.92 -7.02 -1.52
CA ASP A 248 -9.10 -8.07 -0.91
C ASP A 248 -9.38 -8.12 0.60
N GLU A 249 -9.97 -9.23 1.05
CA GLU A 249 -10.31 -9.49 2.45
C GLU A 249 -9.06 -9.67 3.33
N LYS A 250 -7.87 -9.85 2.73
CA LYS A 250 -6.60 -10.05 3.42
C LYS A 250 -5.75 -8.78 3.51
N ILE A 251 -6.28 -7.66 3.01
CA ILE A 251 -5.71 -6.32 3.22
C ILE A 251 -6.71 -5.52 4.05
N LEU A 252 -6.32 -5.18 5.28
CA LEU A 252 -7.22 -4.57 6.26
C LEU A 252 -6.84 -3.11 6.46
N LYS A 253 -7.83 -2.22 6.36
CA LYS A 253 -7.69 -0.80 6.74
C LYS A 253 -8.32 -0.57 8.11
N TRP A 254 -7.47 -0.26 9.09
CA TRP A 254 -7.94 0.19 10.39
C TRP A 254 -7.93 1.71 10.42
N LYS A 255 -8.98 2.30 11.00
CA LYS A 255 -9.06 3.74 11.26
C LYS A 255 -9.46 3.95 12.71
N PRO A 256 -8.95 4.99 13.39
CA PRO A 256 -9.46 5.37 14.69
C PRO A 256 -10.98 5.55 14.62
N PRO A 257 -11.77 5.13 15.63
CA PRO A 257 -13.23 5.24 15.57
C PRO A 257 -13.73 6.66 15.31
N LYS A 258 -13.00 7.68 15.78
CA LYS A 258 -13.26 9.11 15.54
C LYS A 258 -13.12 9.53 14.07
N GLU A 259 -12.37 8.77 13.26
CA GLU A 259 -12.17 9.00 11.82
C GLU A 259 -13.24 8.30 10.96
N ASN A 260 -14.10 7.47 11.56
CA ASN A 260 -15.28 6.92 10.88
C ASN A 260 -16.42 7.94 10.94
N THR A 261 -16.46 8.81 9.93
CA THR A 261 -17.41 9.91 9.84
C THR A 261 -18.54 9.63 8.86
N VAL A 262 -19.65 10.32 9.08
CA VAL A 262 -20.81 10.37 8.20
C VAL A 262 -21.14 11.83 7.95
N ASP A 263 -21.39 12.17 6.69
CA ASP A 263 -21.84 13.50 6.32
C ASP A 263 -23.37 13.56 6.39
N PHE A 264 -23.89 14.41 7.26
CA PHE A 264 -25.33 14.61 7.48
C PHE A 264 -25.76 15.97 6.95
N ARG A 265 -27.01 16.07 6.48
CA ARG A 265 -27.65 17.38 6.29
C ARG A 265 -28.13 17.86 7.66
N VAL A 266 -27.75 19.07 8.04
CA VAL A 266 -28.18 19.69 9.30
C VAL A 266 -29.53 20.35 9.10
N GLU A 267 -30.45 20.17 10.05
CA GLU A 267 -31.68 20.95 10.12
C GLU A 267 -31.82 21.57 11.52
N LEU A 268 -31.95 22.90 11.56
CA LEU A 268 -32.23 23.63 12.79
C LEU A 268 -33.72 23.53 13.09
N ARG A 269 -34.07 23.14 14.31
CA ARG A 269 -35.46 23.04 14.78
C ARG A 269 -35.79 24.25 15.67
N SER A 270 -36.41 24.01 16.81
CA SER A 270 -36.80 25.04 17.76
C SER A 270 -35.58 25.66 18.42
N PHE A 271 -35.59 26.99 18.49
CA PHE A 271 -34.70 27.75 19.35
C PHE A 271 -35.32 27.88 20.74
N PRO A 272 -34.51 27.94 21.81
CA PRO A 272 -35.01 28.30 23.14
C PRO A 272 -35.75 29.63 23.10
N HIS A 273 -36.83 29.76 23.88
CA HIS A 273 -37.57 31.02 24.00
C HIS A 273 -36.95 31.90 25.09
N ILE A 274 -37.01 33.22 24.88
CA ILE A 274 -36.69 34.24 25.86
C ILE A 274 -37.86 35.22 25.97
N THR A 275 -38.14 35.63 27.21
CA THR A 275 -39.14 36.66 27.50
C THR A 275 -38.45 37.98 27.76
N ASP A 276 -38.86 39.01 27.03
CA ASP A 276 -38.38 40.37 27.22
C ASP A 276 -38.86 40.95 28.56
N GLU A 277 -37.94 41.39 29.41
CA GLU A 277 -38.30 41.85 30.77
C GLU A 277 -39.11 43.16 30.77
N ASP A 278 -38.97 44.00 29.73
CA ASP A 278 -39.61 45.31 29.65
C ASP A 278 -41.01 45.24 29.02
N SER A 279 -41.18 44.42 27.98
CA SER A 279 -42.43 44.27 27.21
C SER A 279 -43.24 43.03 27.58
N GLY A 280 -42.62 42.02 28.22
CA GLY A 280 -43.24 40.73 28.54
C GLY A 280 -43.49 39.85 27.31
N GLU A 281 -42.98 40.20 26.14
CA GLU A 281 -43.12 39.43 24.91
C GLU A 281 -42.19 38.21 24.90
N ASP A 282 -42.72 37.06 24.49
CA ASP A 282 -42.00 35.78 24.39
C ASP A 282 -41.63 35.52 22.92
N TYR A 283 -40.35 35.33 22.64
CA TYR A 283 -39.84 35.08 21.29
C TYR A 283 -38.65 34.13 21.27
N GLU A 284 -38.34 33.57 20.10
CA GLU A 284 -37.20 32.66 19.92
C GLU A 284 -35.86 33.40 20.06
N ASP A 285 -35.01 32.90 20.94
CA ASP A 285 -33.63 33.35 21.10
C ASP A 285 -32.75 32.71 20.01
N TRP A 286 -32.60 33.43 18.90
CA TRP A 286 -31.75 33.04 17.77
C TRP A 286 -30.25 32.98 18.11
N ASP A 287 -29.84 33.53 19.26
CA ASP A 287 -28.47 33.47 19.76
C ASP A 287 -28.22 32.23 20.64
N ALA A 288 -29.26 31.66 21.23
CA ALA A 288 -29.19 30.41 21.97
C ALA A 288 -28.98 29.21 21.03
N MET A 289 -28.46 28.12 21.58
CA MET A 289 -28.23 26.89 20.82
C MET A 289 -29.57 26.19 20.57
N PRO A 290 -29.99 26.00 19.30
CA PRO A 290 -31.23 25.32 18.98
C PRO A 290 -31.12 23.80 19.14
N ASP A 291 -32.25 23.12 19.02
CA ASP A 291 -32.27 21.70 18.68
C ASP A 291 -31.79 21.51 17.25
N ILE A 292 -30.79 20.65 17.07
CA ILE A 292 -30.16 20.41 15.77
C ILE A 292 -30.36 18.95 15.36
N GLU A 293 -31.12 18.73 14.30
CA GLU A 293 -31.34 17.42 13.70
C GLU A 293 -30.30 17.11 12.63
N LEU A 294 -29.93 15.84 12.56
CA LEU A 294 -29.13 15.25 11.50
C LEU A 294 -30.05 14.45 10.58
N GLN A 295 -30.01 14.79 9.30
CA GLN A 295 -30.80 14.15 8.26
C GLN A 295 -29.93 13.37 7.26
N ILE A 296 -30.52 12.31 6.71
CA ILE A 296 -29.90 11.43 5.72
C ILE A 296 -30.74 11.38 4.46
N ASN A 297 -30.07 11.33 3.31
CA ASN A 297 -30.64 11.07 2.00
C ASN A 297 -31.07 9.59 1.85
N HIS A 298 -32.37 9.36 1.60
CA HIS A 298 -32.96 8.04 1.29
C HIS A 298 -33.15 7.79 -0.22
N GLY A 299 -32.78 8.75 -1.05
CA GLY A 299 -32.94 8.73 -2.50
C GLY A 299 -34.32 9.20 -2.96
N ASP A 300 -34.40 9.56 -4.23
CA ASP A 300 -35.61 10.12 -4.84
C ASP A 300 -36.60 9.06 -5.36
N ARG A 301 -36.24 7.77 -5.29
CA ARG A 301 -37.18 6.69 -5.63
C ARG A 301 -38.27 6.66 -4.56
N GLN A 302 -39.45 7.17 -4.92
CA GLN A 302 -40.69 7.29 -4.12
C GLN A 302 -40.83 8.57 -3.27
N GLY A 303 -40.00 9.60 -3.49
CA GLY A 303 -40.16 10.88 -2.78
C GLY A 303 -39.77 10.83 -1.30
N GLU A 304 -38.89 9.90 -0.92
CA GLU A 304 -38.46 9.75 0.48
C GLU A 304 -37.46 10.84 0.94
N GLY A 305 -36.73 11.46 0.01
CA GLY A 305 -35.91 12.66 0.24
C GLY A 305 -34.97 12.55 1.45
N TYR A 306 -34.87 13.63 2.21
CA TYR A 306 -34.15 13.67 3.49
C TYR A 306 -35.07 13.23 4.64
N LYS A 307 -34.56 12.34 5.49
CA LYS A 307 -35.27 11.89 6.71
C LYS A 307 -34.42 12.15 7.95
N TYR A 308 -35.11 12.46 9.05
CA TYR A 308 -34.51 12.51 10.38
C TYR A 308 -33.77 11.20 10.70
N TYR A 309 -32.58 11.34 11.27
CA TYR A 309 -31.76 10.21 11.69
C TYR A 309 -31.37 10.28 13.18
N ALA A 310 -30.84 11.41 13.63
CA ALA A 310 -30.42 11.59 15.02
C ALA A 310 -30.34 13.07 15.41
N MET A 311 -30.26 13.34 16.71
CA MET A 311 -29.90 14.66 17.24
C MET A 311 -28.38 14.85 17.26
N LEU A 312 -27.92 16.04 16.87
CA LEU A 312 -26.53 16.46 17.01
C LEU A 312 -26.24 16.84 18.47
N SER A 313 -25.19 16.27 19.05
CA SER A 313 -24.66 16.70 20.34
C SER A 313 -23.55 17.72 20.11
N LEU A 314 -23.88 18.99 20.33
CA LEU A 314 -22.97 20.12 20.20
C LEU A 314 -22.61 20.70 21.56
N LEU A 315 -21.35 21.08 21.76
CA LEU A 315 -20.93 21.81 22.97
C LEU A 315 -21.17 23.31 22.82
N PRO A 316 -21.39 24.05 23.93
CA PRO A 316 -21.56 25.52 23.87
C PRO A 316 -20.41 26.26 23.17
N ALA A 317 -19.17 25.80 23.36
CA ALA A 317 -18.01 26.37 22.68
C ALA A 317 -18.03 26.11 21.16
N GLU A 318 -18.54 24.96 20.73
CA GLU A 318 -18.68 24.60 19.31
C GLU A 318 -19.81 25.42 18.67
N TRP A 319 -20.91 25.67 19.39
CA TRP A 319 -21.97 26.60 18.97
C TRP A 319 -21.45 28.02 18.81
N ALA A 320 -20.69 28.52 19.79
CA ALA A 320 -20.08 29.84 19.70
C ALA A 320 -19.15 29.95 18.48
N ALA A 321 -18.37 28.91 18.17
CA ALA A 321 -17.54 28.86 16.97
C ALA A 321 -18.37 28.86 15.68
N LEU A 322 -19.50 28.13 15.64
CA LEU A 322 -20.43 28.16 14.50
C LEU A 322 -21.00 29.56 14.25
N LYS A 323 -21.43 30.27 15.31
CA LYS A 323 -21.97 31.63 15.16
C LYS A 323 -20.96 32.61 14.55
N ARG A 324 -19.66 32.44 14.83
CA ARG A 324 -18.58 33.25 14.23
C ARG A 324 -18.41 33.06 12.73
N LEU A 325 -18.96 31.99 12.14
CA LEU A 325 -18.90 31.80 10.68
C LEU A 325 -19.72 32.85 9.94
N HIS A 326 -20.72 33.47 10.59
CA HIS A 326 -21.65 34.43 9.98
C HIS A 326 -22.24 33.93 8.66
N GLN A 327 -22.60 32.64 8.62
CA GLN A 327 -23.16 31.96 7.47
C GLN A 327 -24.44 31.23 7.87
N PRO A 328 -25.39 31.05 6.94
CA PRO A 328 -26.51 30.13 7.14
C PRO A 328 -25.97 28.73 7.49
N LEU A 329 -26.53 28.10 8.51
CA LEU A 329 -26.15 26.74 8.94
C LEU A 329 -27.17 25.70 8.47
N ASP A 330 -28.44 26.09 8.41
CA ASP A 330 -29.54 25.21 8.05
C ASP A 330 -29.39 24.64 6.63
N GLY A 331 -29.64 23.33 6.51
CA GLY A 331 -29.56 22.59 5.25
C GLY A 331 -28.14 22.28 4.74
N ARG A 332 -27.09 22.73 5.43
CA ARG A 332 -25.69 22.43 5.05
C ARG A 332 -25.27 21.03 5.46
N ILE A 333 -24.21 20.53 4.82
CA ILE A 333 -23.67 19.21 5.07
C ILE A 333 -22.57 19.27 6.13
N LEU A 334 -22.76 18.59 7.26
CA LEU A 334 -21.84 18.56 8.39
C LEU A 334 -21.22 17.17 8.53
N GLU A 335 -19.88 17.11 8.60
CA GLU A 335 -19.16 15.86 8.84
C GLU A 335 -19.19 15.52 10.33
N CYS A 336 -19.82 14.39 10.70
CA CYS A 336 -19.99 13.97 12.10
C CYS A 336 -19.37 12.61 12.37
N TYR A 337 -18.92 12.38 13.59
CA TYR A 337 -18.51 11.06 14.09
C TYR A 337 -19.41 10.65 15.26
N ARG A 338 -19.51 9.33 15.49
CA ARG A 338 -20.25 8.80 16.64
C ARG A 338 -19.29 8.63 17.82
N LYS A 339 -19.52 9.37 18.91
CA LYS A 339 -18.66 9.34 20.10
C LYS A 339 -18.71 7.93 20.74
N PRO A 340 -17.56 7.25 20.90
CA PRO A 340 -17.50 5.99 21.62
C PRO A 340 -18.01 6.13 23.07
N GLY A 341 -18.71 5.13 23.58
CA GLY A 341 -19.29 5.13 24.92
C GLY A 341 -20.68 5.78 25.00
N SER A 342 -20.81 7.08 24.70
CA SER A 342 -22.12 7.77 24.78
C SER A 342 -23.02 7.51 23.58
N GLY A 343 -22.46 7.13 22.42
CA GLY A 343 -23.21 6.87 21.20
C GLY A 343 -23.81 8.11 20.53
N GLN A 344 -23.50 9.31 21.05
CA GLN A 344 -23.94 10.60 20.52
C GLN A 344 -23.18 10.96 19.25
N TRP A 345 -23.87 11.57 18.29
CA TRP A 345 -23.26 12.15 17.10
C TRP A 345 -22.69 13.53 17.41
N ARG A 346 -21.43 13.75 17.04
CA ARG A 346 -20.71 15.01 17.29
C ARG A 346 -20.06 15.49 15.99
N PRO A 347 -19.89 16.80 15.79
CA PRO A 347 -19.20 17.29 14.61
C PRO A 347 -17.71 16.95 14.66
N LYS A 348 -17.12 16.65 13.49
CA LYS A 348 -15.68 16.76 13.32
C LYS A 348 -15.30 18.24 13.37
N LEU A 349 -14.17 18.56 14.00
CA LEU A 349 -13.72 19.93 14.15
C LEU A 349 -12.46 20.16 13.30
N ASP A 350 -12.43 21.26 12.56
CA ASP A 350 -11.24 21.76 11.88
C ASP A 350 -10.73 23.03 12.58
N PRO A 351 -9.41 23.25 12.62
CA PRO A 351 -8.85 24.51 13.11
C PRO A 351 -9.09 25.63 12.10
N VAL A 352 -9.84 26.65 12.48
CA VAL A 352 -10.18 27.81 11.64
C VAL A 352 -9.61 29.09 12.26
N VAL A 353 -8.88 29.87 11.45
CA VAL A 353 -8.43 31.21 11.82
C VAL A 353 -9.39 32.22 11.21
N TYR A 354 -10.17 32.89 12.05
CA TYR A 354 -11.21 33.83 11.61
C TYR A 354 -10.65 35.20 11.21
N ALA A 355 -9.61 35.67 11.90
CA ALA A 355 -8.94 36.92 11.59
C ALA A 355 -7.41 36.78 11.65
N ARG A 356 -6.71 37.55 10.81
CA ARG A 356 -5.25 37.51 10.71
C ARG A 356 -4.62 37.86 12.05
N GLY A 357 -3.84 36.93 12.61
CA GLY A 357 -3.16 37.11 13.89
C GLY A 357 -3.91 36.54 15.10
N GLU A 358 -5.14 36.05 14.93
CA GLU A 358 -5.84 35.30 15.97
C GLU A 358 -5.40 33.83 16.03
N PRO A 359 -5.47 33.18 17.20
CA PRO A 359 -5.29 31.73 17.30
C PRO A 359 -6.39 31.00 16.54
N ALA A 360 -6.06 29.82 16.00
CA ALA A 360 -7.05 28.95 15.39
C ALA A 360 -8.05 28.45 16.45
N VAL A 361 -9.33 28.49 16.10
CA VAL A 361 -10.43 27.96 16.91
C VAL A 361 -10.93 26.68 16.25
N LEU A 362 -11.20 25.65 17.04
CA LEU A 362 -11.77 24.40 16.55
C LEU A 362 -13.25 24.60 16.21
N THR A 363 -13.59 24.47 14.93
CA THR A 363 -14.91 24.79 14.40
C THR A 363 -15.50 23.56 13.70
N PRO A 364 -16.79 23.25 13.91
CA PRO A 364 -17.46 22.17 13.19
C PRO A 364 -17.26 22.24 11.68
N ARG A 365 -16.87 21.10 11.10
CA ARG A 365 -16.48 20.98 9.71
C ARG A 365 -17.68 20.79 8.79
N PHE A 366 -18.00 21.83 8.04
CA PHE A 366 -18.93 21.72 6.92
C PHE A 366 -18.25 21.17 5.66
N ARG A 367 -18.99 20.36 4.91
CA ARG A 367 -18.60 19.76 3.63
C ARG A 367 -19.21 20.55 2.50
N ASP A 368 -18.72 21.77 2.30
CA ASP A 368 -19.18 22.65 1.22
C ASP A 368 -18.80 22.11 -0.18
N ASP A 369 -17.93 21.11 -0.23
CA ASP A 369 -17.64 20.30 -1.43
C ASP A 369 -18.79 19.35 -1.82
N LYS A 370 -19.81 19.19 -0.96
CA LYS A 370 -20.92 18.27 -1.16
C LYS A 370 -22.25 19.00 -1.19
N THR A 371 -23.06 18.62 -2.17
CA THR A 371 -24.45 19.08 -2.30
C THR A 371 -25.44 18.22 -1.50
N GLU A 372 -25.06 16.98 -1.17
CA GLU A 372 -25.93 16.02 -0.51
C GLU A 372 -25.23 15.33 0.66
N SER A 373 -26.03 14.91 1.64
CA SER A 373 -25.55 14.02 2.72
C SER A 373 -25.15 12.66 2.15
N ASN A 374 -24.53 11.83 2.98
CA ASN A 374 -24.38 10.42 2.60
C ASN A 374 -25.76 9.75 2.46
N HIS A 375 -25.85 8.74 1.58
CA HIS A 375 -27.03 7.89 1.44
C HIS A 375 -27.14 6.92 2.63
N ILE A 376 -28.37 6.54 3.01
CA ILE A 376 -28.62 5.64 4.16
C ILE A 376 -27.82 4.33 4.13
N SER A 377 -27.53 3.78 2.94
CA SER A 377 -26.67 2.60 2.80
C SER A 377 -25.25 2.84 3.29
N THR A 378 -24.69 4.01 3.00
CA THR A 378 -23.36 4.41 3.45
C THR A 378 -23.36 4.56 4.97
N VAL A 379 -24.39 5.19 5.53
CA VAL A 379 -24.49 5.37 6.98
C VAL A 379 -24.56 4.03 7.70
N ARG A 380 -25.38 3.08 7.22
CA ARG A 380 -25.45 1.72 7.77
C ARG A 380 -24.10 0.99 7.73
N SER A 381 -23.35 1.15 6.64
CA SER A 381 -22.01 0.58 6.51
C SER A 381 -21.01 1.18 7.52
N VAL A 382 -21.07 2.50 7.71
CA VAL A 382 -20.24 3.20 8.70
C VAL A 382 -20.65 2.82 10.13
N GLU A 383 -21.95 2.71 10.43
CA GLU A 383 -22.42 2.23 11.72
C GLU A 383 -21.95 0.82 12.04
N GLN A 384 -22.00 -0.08 11.07
CA GLN A 384 -21.47 -1.44 11.23
C GLN A 384 -19.97 -1.38 11.54
N SER A 385 -19.22 -0.55 10.79
CA SER A 385 -17.79 -0.32 11.05
C SER A 385 -17.52 0.28 12.44
N ILE A 386 -18.42 1.12 12.96
CA ILE A 386 -18.32 1.68 14.32
C ILE A 386 -18.62 0.63 15.40
N ARG A 387 -19.61 -0.25 15.17
CA ARG A 387 -19.94 -1.34 16.11
C ARG A 387 -18.82 -2.36 16.19
N ASP A 388 -18.24 -2.68 15.05
CA ASP A 388 -17.12 -3.61 14.95
C ASP A 388 -15.76 -2.95 15.21
N ALA A 389 -15.77 -1.65 15.52
CA ALA A 389 -14.56 -0.87 15.68
C ALA A 389 -13.68 -1.43 16.79
N VAL A 390 -12.39 -1.40 16.48
CA VAL A 390 -11.31 -1.75 17.39
C VAL A 390 -10.61 -0.44 17.73
N SER A 391 -10.43 -0.15 19.01
CA SER A 391 -9.70 1.05 19.44
C SER A 391 -8.18 0.83 19.36
N GLU A 392 -7.42 1.93 19.43
CA GLU A 392 -5.94 1.86 19.58
C GLU A 392 -5.56 1.03 20.82
N GLY A 393 -6.26 1.26 21.94
CA GLY A 393 -6.07 0.51 23.17
C GLY A 393 -6.38 -0.98 23.02
N ASP A 394 -7.39 -1.35 22.23
CA ASP A 394 -7.67 -2.76 21.94
C ASP A 394 -6.52 -3.42 21.16
N LEU A 395 -5.98 -2.76 20.13
CA LEU A 395 -4.84 -3.29 19.36
C LEU A 395 -3.60 -3.48 20.24
N ILE A 396 -3.30 -2.49 21.10
CA ILE A 396 -2.19 -2.57 22.04
C ILE A 396 -2.40 -3.70 23.05
N ALA A 397 -3.61 -3.84 23.62
CA ALA A 397 -3.92 -4.87 24.60
C ALA A 397 -3.78 -6.30 24.03
N HIS A 398 -4.05 -6.50 22.74
CA HIS A 398 -3.95 -7.81 22.08
C HIS A 398 -2.55 -8.10 21.51
N ALA A 399 -1.63 -7.13 21.49
CA ALA A 399 -0.29 -7.29 20.92
C ALA A 399 0.48 -8.49 21.51
N GLY A 400 0.33 -8.74 22.82
CA GLY A 400 0.97 -9.88 23.49
C GLY A 400 0.50 -11.24 22.96
N VAL A 401 -0.80 -11.40 22.73
CA VAL A 401 -1.39 -12.66 22.22
C VAL A 401 -1.06 -12.85 20.75
N ILE A 402 -1.11 -11.78 19.95
CA ILE A 402 -0.67 -11.79 18.54
C ILE A 402 0.79 -12.23 18.43
N ARG A 403 1.67 -11.68 19.28
CA ARG A 403 3.09 -12.09 19.32
C ARG A 403 3.28 -13.55 19.69
N ALA A 404 2.49 -14.06 20.64
CA ALA A 404 2.54 -15.47 21.03
C ALA A 404 2.13 -16.39 19.87
N GLY A 405 1.05 -16.05 19.16
CA GLY A 405 0.59 -16.77 17.96
C GLY A 405 1.65 -16.79 16.86
N TYR A 406 2.23 -15.63 16.55
CA TYR A 406 3.34 -15.52 15.58
C TYR A 406 4.52 -16.41 15.96
N LYS A 407 5.00 -16.34 17.21
CA LYS A 407 6.12 -17.16 17.69
C LYS A 407 5.82 -18.65 17.62
N ALA A 408 4.59 -19.07 17.94
CA ALA A 408 4.19 -20.46 17.84
C ALA A 408 4.25 -20.97 16.39
N ARG A 409 3.74 -20.18 15.43
CA ARG A 409 3.85 -20.51 13.99
C ARG A 409 5.30 -20.54 13.50
N LEU A 410 6.11 -19.57 13.90
CA LEU A 410 7.52 -19.50 13.51
C LEU A 410 8.29 -20.75 13.97
N LEU A 411 8.02 -21.24 15.18
CA LEU A 411 8.63 -22.49 15.68
C LEU A 411 8.20 -23.71 14.85
N VAL A 412 6.92 -23.78 14.45
CA VAL A 412 6.44 -24.86 13.56
C VAL A 412 7.11 -24.78 12.19
N LYS A 413 7.11 -23.61 11.56
CA LYS A 413 7.71 -23.38 10.24
C LYS A 413 9.19 -23.72 10.22
N THR A 414 9.95 -23.25 11.22
CA THR A 414 11.40 -23.54 11.32
C THR A 414 11.69 -25.02 11.55
N GLU A 415 10.84 -25.73 12.31
CA GLU A 415 10.97 -27.17 12.49
C GLU A 415 10.62 -27.94 11.20
N GLU A 416 9.57 -27.53 10.48
CA GLU A 416 9.21 -28.10 9.19
C GLU A 416 10.33 -27.92 8.15
N GLU A 417 10.91 -26.73 8.07
CA GLU A 417 12.07 -26.43 7.22
C GLU A 417 13.30 -27.27 7.60
N ARG A 418 13.58 -27.43 8.91
CA ARG A 418 14.67 -28.28 9.38
C ARG A 418 14.46 -29.72 8.96
N VAL A 419 13.26 -30.26 9.14
CA VAL A 419 12.92 -31.64 8.74
C VAL A 419 13.00 -31.80 7.22
N LEU A 420 12.54 -30.82 6.44
CA LEU A 420 12.62 -30.83 4.98
C LEU A 420 14.09 -30.81 4.51
N ALA A 421 14.92 -29.94 5.09
CA ALA A 421 16.34 -29.85 4.79
C ALA A 421 17.09 -31.14 5.14
N GLU A 422 16.77 -31.78 6.28
CA GLU A 422 17.33 -33.08 6.65
C GLU A 422 16.94 -34.19 5.67
N ARG A 423 15.67 -34.22 5.23
CA ARG A 423 15.19 -35.16 4.21
C ARG A 423 15.87 -34.92 2.85
N ALA A 424 16.01 -33.67 2.42
CA ALA A 424 16.71 -33.31 1.19
C ALA A 424 18.18 -33.73 1.23
N LYS A 425 18.86 -33.50 2.36
CA LYS A 425 20.25 -33.93 2.57
C LYS A 425 20.40 -35.45 2.55
N ALA A 426 19.48 -36.19 3.18
CA ALA A 426 19.47 -37.65 3.15
C ALA A 426 19.23 -38.20 1.73
N ALA A 427 18.27 -37.63 0.99
CA ALA A 427 17.99 -38.01 -0.39
C ALA A 427 19.20 -37.74 -1.30
N ALA A 428 19.87 -36.59 -1.15
CA ALA A 428 21.09 -36.28 -1.88
C ALA A 428 22.22 -37.28 -1.57
N ALA A 429 22.39 -37.68 -0.30
CA ALA A 429 23.39 -38.69 0.08
C ALA A 429 23.11 -40.06 -0.55
N VAL A 430 21.85 -40.49 -0.59
CA VAL A 430 21.43 -41.74 -1.27
C VAL A 430 21.69 -41.65 -2.79
N ALA A 431 21.37 -40.53 -3.42
CA ALA A 431 21.61 -40.32 -4.85
C ALA A 431 23.12 -40.37 -5.19
N VAL A 432 23.97 -39.76 -4.35
CA VAL A 432 25.44 -39.83 -4.50
C VAL A 432 25.95 -41.26 -4.32
N ALA A 433 25.43 -42.00 -3.32
CA ALA A 433 25.81 -43.39 -3.09
C ALA A 433 25.39 -44.32 -4.25
N ALA A 434 24.19 -44.12 -4.80
CA ALA A 434 23.69 -44.86 -5.97
C ALA A 434 24.56 -44.60 -7.21
N ALA A 435 24.87 -43.33 -7.51
CA ALA A 435 25.75 -42.96 -8.62
C ALA A 435 27.16 -43.56 -8.47
N ALA A 436 27.72 -43.58 -7.25
CA ALA A 436 29.00 -44.21 -6.97
C ALA A 436 28.97 -45.75 -7.11
N GLY A 437 27.84 -46.38 -6.78
CA GLY A 437 27.62 -47.82 -6.99
C GLY A 437 27.52 -48.20 -8.46
N GLU A 438 26.83 -47.39 -9.27
CA GLU A 438 26.68 -47.60 -10.70
C GLU A 438 27.99 -47.38 -11.47
N LYS A 439 28.80 -46.38 -11.05
CA LYS A 439 30.17 -46.18 -11.55
C LYS A 439 31.06 -47.40 -11.27
N ARG A 440 31.02 -47.94 -10.04
CA ARG A 440 31.76 -49.17 -9.68
C ARG A 440 31.31 -50.40 -10.47
N LYS A 441 30.00 -50.54 -10.76
CA LYS A 441 29.50 -51.62 -11.64
C LYS A 441 29.99 -51.47 -13.08
N ARG A 442 30.04 -50.25 -13.63
CA ARG A 442 30.58 -49.98 -14.98
C ARG A 442 32.09 -50.25 -15.05
N GLU A 443 32.85 -49.84 -14.05
CA GLU A 443 34.30 -50.08 -13.99
C GLU A 443 34.62 -51.56 -13.78
N GLY A 444 33.84 -52.28 -12.96
CA GLY A 444 33.98 -53.73 -12.78
C GLY A 444 33.56 -54.56 -14.00
N ALA A 445 32.52 -54.13 -14.73
CA ALA A 445 32.12 -54.78 -15.98
C ALA A 445 33.11 -54.51 -17.13
N GLY A 446 33.75 -53.33 -17.15
CA GLY A 446 34.83 -53.00 -18.09
C GLY A 446 36.09 -53.84 -17.86
N ALA A 447 36.40 -54.18 -16.61
CA ALA A 447 37.52 -55.06 -16.27
C ALA A 447 37.26 -56.54 -16.63
N ALA A 448 36.00 -56.99 -16.61
CA ALA A 448 35.61 -58.35 -17.03
C ALA A 448 35.52 -58.51 -18.56
N ALA A 449 35.44 -57.41 -19.32
CA ALA A 449 35.39 -57.42 -20.79
C ALA A 449 36.76 -57.17 -21.48
N ALA A 450 37.83 -56.92 -20.71
CA ALA A 450 39.18 -56.68 -21.24
C ALA A 450 40.00 -57.97 -21.44
N GLY A 451 39.32 -59.08 -21.71
CA GLY A 451 39.92 -60.41 -21.87
C GLY A 451 39.35 -61.19 -23.04
N GLN A 452 39.08 -60.55 -24.19
CA GLN A 452 39.03 -61.21 -25.51
C GLN A 452 38.88 -60.18 -26.64
N ASP A 453 39.87 -60.22 -27.54
CA ASP A 453 39.87 -59.84 -28.96
C ASP A 453 39.42 -58.46 -29.46
N GLY A 454 40.31 -57.86 -30.26
CA GLY A 454 40.01 -57.64 -31.68
C GLY A 454 39.43 -56.29 -32.11
N ALA A 455 40.26 -55.52 -32.81
CA ALA A 455 39.98 -54.43 -33.76
C ALA A 455 38.52 -54.15 -34.18
N GLY A 456 38.09 -52.89 -34.07
CA GLY A 456 36.92 -52.37 -34.78
C GLY A 456 36.47 -51.00 -34.25
N GLY A 457 36.63 -49.93 -35.04
CA GLY A 457 36.31 -48.57 -34.61
C GLY A 457 34.81 -48.25 -34.54
N ARG A 458 34.43 -47.24 -33.73
CA ARG A 458 33.31 -46.34 -34.01
C ARG A 458 33.25 -45.11 -33.10
N GLN A 459 32.61 -44.08 -33.66
CA GLN A 459 32.46 -42.70 -33.22
C GLN A 459 31.97 -42.49 -31.78
N VAL A 460 32.62 -41.54 -31.09
CA VAL A 460 32.22 -41.03 -29.77
C VAL A 460 31.04 -40.06 -29.92
N SER A 461 29.95 -40.39 -29.24
CA SER A 461 28.71 -39.62 -29.13
C SER A 461 28.91 -38.33 -28.32
N LYS A 462 28.80 -37.17 -29.00
CA LYS A 462 28.82 -35.81 -28.41
C LYS A 462 27.52 -35.42 -27.68
N ARG A 463 26.54 -36.32 -27.49
CA ARG A 463 25.22 -35.98 -26.92
C ARG A 463 25.11 -36.11 -25.39
N GLN A 464 25.93 -36.93 -24.74
CA GLN A 464 25.78 -37.20 -23.29
C GLN A 464 26.45 -36.16 -22.36
N GLY A 465 27.37 -35.32 -22.87
CA GLY A 465 28.00 -34.25 -22.10
C GLY A 465 27.12 -33.00 -21.91
N LEU A 466 26.23 -32.71 -22.87
CA LEU A 466 25.37 -31.52 -22.85
C LEU A 466 24.16 -31.66 -21.92
N GLU A 467 23.64 -32.87 -21.70
CA GLU A 467 22.51 -33.11 -20.79
C GLU A 467 22.92 -33.13 -19.32
N THR A 468 24.15 -33.55 -19.01
CA THR A 468 24.69 -33.55 -17.63
C THR A 468 25.15 -32.17 -17.18
N GLU A 469 25.56 -31.31 -18.12
CA GLU A 469 25.91 -29.91 -17.85
C GLU A 469 24.64 -29.06 -17.64
N LYS A 470 23.61 -29.24 -18.48
CA LYS A 470 22.29 -28.61 -18.28
C LYS A 470 21.60 -29.03 -16.98
N ALA A 471 21.66 -30.31 -16.59
CA ALA A 471 21.06 -30.77 -15.33
C ALA A 471 21.77 -30.19 -14.08
N ARG A 472 23.08 -29.92 -14.17
CA ARG A 472 23.84 -29.25 -13.11
C ARG A 472 23.59 -27.74 -13.05
N GLU A 473 23.31 -27.13 -14.19
CA GLU A 473 22.99 -25.71 -14.29
C GLU A 473 21.57 -25.43 -13.77
N VAL A 474 20.59 -26.26 -14.13
CA VAL A 474 19.21 -26.20 -13.59
C VAL A 474 19.20 -26.44 -12.08
N ALA A 475 19.94 -27.42 -11.57
CA ALA A 475 20.06 -27.66 -10.13
C ALA A 475 20.84 -26.56 -9.37
N LYS A 476 21.66 -25.75 -10.05
CA LYS A 476 22.31 -24.57 -9.49
C LYS A 476 21.37 -23.37 -9.44
N VAL A 477 20.51 -23.22 -10.44
CA VAL A 477 19.48 -22.17 -10.50
C VAL A 477 18.39 -22.44 -9.46
N GLU A 478 17.89 -23.66 -9.36
CA GLU A 478 16.89 -24.04 -8.35
C GLU A 478 17.42 -23.93 -6.90
N ARG A 479 18.71 -24.21 -6.68
CA ARG A 479 19.35 -24.03 -5.36
C ARG A 479 19.62 -22.56 -5.00
N ALA A 480 19.72 -21.67 -5.99
CA ALA A 480 19.88 -20.23 -5.75
C ALA A 480 18.55 -19.54 -5.39
N GLU A 481 17.41 -20.13 -5.74
CA GLU A 481 16.07 -19.64 -5.36
C GLU A 481 15.67 -20.05 -3.92
N GLU A 482 16.42 -20.96 -3.29
CA GLU A 482 16.07 -21.60 -2.01
C GLU A 482 16.82 -21.02 -0.79
N TYR A 483 17.74 -20.07 -0.99
CA TYR A 483 18.51 -19.44 0.09
C TYR A 483 18.40 -17.91 0.02
N ASP A 484 17.32 -17.39 0.62
CA ASP A 484 17.26 -16.11 1.35
C ASP A 484 15.79 -15.89 1.79
N ASP A 485 15.29 -16.71 2.73
CA ASP A 485 14.07 -16.41 3.53
C ASP A 485 14.45 -15.68 4.84
N ASP A 486 15.47 -14.81 4.78
CA ASP A 486 15.61 -13.75 5.77
C ASP A 486 14.66 -12.63 5.31
N GLY A 487 13.44 -12.65 5.84
CA GLY A 487 12.47 -11.56 5.68
C GLY A 487 13.12 -10.19 5.97
N PRO A 488 12.51 -9.08 5.50
CA PRO A 488 13.13 -7.77 5.50
C PRO A 488 13.62 -7.38 6.90
N ARG A 489 14.95 -7.40 7.10
CA ARG A 489 15.58 -6.74 8.25
C ARG A 489 15.70 -5.27 7.89
N TYR A 490 14.78 -4.47 8.43
CA TYR A 490 14.96 -3.03 8.51
C TYR A 490 15.95 -2.80 9.66
N GLU A 491 17.26 -2.83 9.36
CA GLU A 491 18.25 -2.30 10.29
C GLU A 491 18.12 -0.77 10.33
N ASP A 492 18.21 -0.22 11.54
CA ASP A 492 17.97 1.17 11.92
C ASP A 492 18.74 2.22 11.10
#